data_AF-A0A2V5P5X0-F1
#
_entry.id   AF-A0A2V5P5X0-F1
#
_cell.length_a   1.000
_cell.length_b   1.000
_cell.length_c   1.000
_cell.angle_alpha   90.00
_cell.angle_beta   90.00
_cell.angle_gamma   90.00
#
_symmetry.space_group_name_H-M   'P 1'
#
loop_
_entity.id
_entity.type
_entity.pdbx_description
1 polymer ?
#
loop_
_entity_poly.entity_id
_entity_poly.type
_entity_poly.pdbx_seq_one_letter_code
_entity_poly.pdbx_strand_id
1 'polypeptide(L)'
;MSNNLPKNPAPKNPQPPAASKPTDPKAPAPPKGPPPPAAPPLTVPPLFRRIDWVSFLVTTLLVFIGYWWTLAPDLTLEDCGELATGSFYAGVPHPPGYPVWTIYSWLFTLLPISNIAYRVALSSAVAGAISCGLVALMVSRGSSMMIEGIAELKNIERRWENGLCVVSGFVAGMLIGFNGFMWSQAVIVEVYTLSVLSLTGVLLCLLRWIYAPHQRRYLYLAFFWFGICFNNHQSLLVIALGLEVAVVAVSPKMGRDFLLWNVVIYILGEIGKSMGLISMLSDNGPLLGIYRVVGAGSLLGWLILLFTTRIRGIELLRDFLLMGSLGYLATLLSSITKFTTFFEFQTGLFVLFNMAGLCFIGAFIYTVMTTKKMGTEWIATLISGGAWLAGAAFYLYMPLASMSNPPLNWGYPRTVAGFYHAFTRGQYERIHPTFGQSNNPVQDIVRYVDQLGMYIGGAF
;
A
#
# COMPACT_ATOMS: atom_id res chain seq x y z
N MET A 1 -21.47 56.35 110.45
CA MET A 1 -22.03 57.16 109.35
C MET A 1 -22.38 56.23 108.19
N SER A 2 -23.67 56.16 107.83
CA SER A 2 -24.30 55.70 106.55
C SER A 2 -23.65 54.55 105.75
N ASN A 3 -24.16 53.31 105.81
CA ASN A 3 -25.25 52.72 104.97
C ASN A 3 -24.89 52.42 103.50
N ASN A 4 -24.67 51.13 103.19
CA ASN A 4 -25.56 50.27 102.37
C ASN A 4 -24.81 49.27 101.47
N LEU A 5 -25.07 47.99 101.74
CA LEU A 5 -24.79 46.79 100.94
C LEU A 5 -25.60 46.81 99.62
N PRO A 6 -25.24 45.97 98.62
CA PRO A 6 -25.82 44.63 98.57
C PRO A 6 -24.81 43.49 98.33
N LYS A 7 -25.20 42.32 98.83
CA LYS A 7 -24.55 41.00 98.75
C LYS A 7 -24.56 40.44 97.31
N ASN A 8 -23.51 39.69 96.91
CA ASN A 8 -23.63 38.32 96.34
C ASN A 8 -22.26 37.65 96.05
N PRO A 9 -22.21 36.32 95.85
CA PRO A 9 -21.27 35.44 96.55
C PRO A 9 -20.00 35.04 95.76
N ALA A 10 -19.07 34.45 96.51
CA ALA A 10 -17.74 33.97 96.13
C ALA A 10 -17.77 32.69 95.23
N PRO A 11 -16.62 32.21 94.73
CA PRO A 11 -16.32 32.04 93.31
C PRO A 11 -16.59 30.62 92.78
N LYS A 12 -16.75 30.47 91.45
CA LYS A 12 -16.62 29.18 90.77
C LYS A 12 -15.56 29.27 89.68
N ASN A 13 -14.58 28.37 89.78
CA ASN A 13 -13.48 28.19 88.84
C ASN A 13 -13.98 27.94 87.41
N PRO A 14 -13.23 28.38 86.39
CA PRO A 14 -13.59 28.21 85.00
C PRO A 14 -13.65 26.72 84.62
N GLN A 15 -14.77 26.36 83.99
CA GLN A 15 -15.09 25.03 83.48
C GLN A 15 -14.16 24.66 82.30
N PRO A 16 -13.66 23.41 82.24
CA PRO A 16 -12.88 22.93 81.10
C PRO A 16 -13.74 22.78 79.83
N PRO A 17 -13.14 22.93 78.64
CA PRO A 17 -13.85 22.95 77.37
C PRO A 17 -14.53 21.61 77.03
N ALA A 18 -15.68 21.71 76.38
CA ALA A 18 -16.56 20.61 76.02
C ALA A 18 -15.86 19.55 75.15
N ALA A 19 -16.13 18.27 75.49
CA ALA A 19 -15.66 17.11 74.75
C ALA A 19 -16.17 17.11 73.30
N SER A 20 -15.25 16.95 72.36
CA SER A 20 -15.52 16.73 70.94
C SER A 20 -16.23 15.40 70.72
N LYS A 21 -17.33 15.41 69.95
CA LYS A 21 -17.96 14.18 69.43
C LYS A 21 -16.96 13.38 68.57
N PRO A 22 -17.00 12.04 68.59
CA PRO A 22 -16.18 11.23 67.69
C PRO A 22 -16.63 11.46 66.25
N THR A 23 -15.71 11.85 65.38
CA THR A 23 -15.91 11.86 63.92
C THR A 23 -15.87 10.44 63.40
N ASP A 24 -16.92 10.00 62.71
CA ASP A 24 -16.93 8.75 61.96
C ASP A 24 -15.72 8.65 61.02
N PRO A 25 -15.09 7.47 60.86
CA PRO A 25 -14.00 7.29 59.92
C PRO A 25 -14.50 7.55 58.49
N LYS A 26 -13.92 8.55 57.83
CA LYS A 26 -14.14 8.85 56.40
C LYS A 26 -14.01 7.56 55.58
N ALA A 27 -15.06 7.24 54.83
CA ALA A 27 -15.04 6.17 53.85
C ALA A 27 -13.84 6.35 52.89
N PRO A 28 -13.16 5.26 52.46
CA PRO A 28 -12.05 5.34 51.53
C PRO A 28 -12.51 6.00 50.23
N ALA A 29 -11.71 6.93 49.70
CA ALA A 29 -11.97 7.53 48.39
C ALA A 29 -12.06 6.42 47.33
N PRO A 30 -13.02 6.48 46.39
CA PRO A 30 -13.12 5.49 45.33
C PRO A 30 -11.81 5.45 44.52
N PRO A 31 -11.37 4.25 44.09
CA PRO A 31 -10.13 4.11 43.33
C PRO A 31 -10.18 5.02 42.10
N LYS A 32 -9.16 5.88 41.95
CA LYS A 32 -9.01 6.72 40.77
C LYS A 32 -9.00 5.80 39.55
N GLY A 33 -10.02 5.93 38.71
CA GLY A 33 -10.08 5.23 37.44
C GLY A 33 -8.83 5.49 36.60
N PRO A 34 -8.52 4.63 35.61
CA PRO A 34 -7.38 4.83 34.73
C PRO A 34 -7.42 6.25 34.14
N PRO A 35 -6.27 6.95 34.04
CA PRO A 35 -6.25 8.25 33.40
C PRO A 35 -6.85 8.13 32.00
N PRO A 36 -7.71 9.07 31.58
CA PRO A 36 -8.27 9.05 30.23
C PRO A 36 -7.13 8.99 29.20
N PRO A 37 -7.31 8.26 28.08
CA PRO A 37 -6.27 8.13 27.07
C PRO A 37 -5.79 9.53 26.64
N ALA A 38 -4.48 9.73 26.66
CA ALA A 38 -3.86 10.98 26.26
C ALA A 38 -4.41 11.40 24.89
N ALA A 39 -4.98 12.60 24.82
CA ALA A 39 -5.46 13.16 23.56
C ALA A 39 -4.30 13.15 22.54
N PRO A 40 -4.53 12.75 21.28
CA PRO A 40 -3.47 12.74 20.29
C PRO A 40 -2.90 14.15 20.12
N PRO A 41 -1.57 14.29 19.98
CA PRO A 41 -0.93 15.61 19.91
C PRO A 41 -1.49 16.40 18.71
N LEU A 42 -1.92 17.63 18.98
CA LEU A 42 -2.66 18.50 18.06
C LEU A 42 -1.86 18.93 16.81
N THR A 43 -0.54 18.73 16.78
CA THR A 43 0.30 18.96 15.59
C THR A 43 1.44 17.95 15.53
N VAL A 44 1.50 17.17 14.45
CA VAL A 44 2.63 16.27 14.17
C VAL A 44 3.72 17.09 13.48
N PRO A 45 4.97 17.09 13.96
CA PRO A 45 6.05 17.83 13.30
C PRO A 45 6.24 17.37 11.85
N PRO A 46 6.78 18.24 10.97
CA PRO A 46 7.13 17.84 9.62
C PRO A 46 8.14 16.69 9.68
N LEU A 47 7.91 15.65 8.88
CA LEU A 47 8.83 14.51 8.82
C LEU A 47 10.20 14.96 8.28
N PHE A 48 10.18 15.77 7.22
CA PHE A 48 11.38 16.21 6.53
C PHE A 48 11.87 17.56 7.05
N ARG A 49 13.17 17.64 7.28
CA ARG A 49 13.91 18.83 7.65
C ARG A 49 14.33 19.58 6.40
N ARG A 50 14.75 20.84 6.56
CA ARG A 50 15.25 21.68 5.45
C ARG A 50 16.42 21.01 4.72
N ILE A 51 17.32 20.36 5.44
CA ILE A 51 18.48 19.67 4.85
C ILE A 51 18.10 18.45 3.99
N ASP A 52 16.99 17.78 4.33
CA ASP A 52 16.51 16.65 3.55
C ASP A 52 15.99 17.17 2.19
N TRP A 53 15.32 18.33 2.17
CA TRP A 53 14.91 19.03 0.94
C TRP A 53 16.09 19.58 0.14
N VAL A 54 17.18 20.02 0.78
CA VAL A 54 18.41 20.39 0.08
C VAL A 54 19.00 19.17 -0.63
N SER A 55 19.08 18.02 0.06
CA SER A 55 19.53 16.75 -0.53
C SER A 55 18.68 16.36 -1.75
N PHE A 56 17.34 16.47 -1.63
CA PHE A 56 16.40 16.26 -2.75
C PHE A 56 16.73 17.17 -3.95
N LEU A 57 16.75 18.49 -3.74
CA LEU A 57 16.90 19.47 -4.82
C LEU A 57 18.26 19.34 -5.52
N VAL A 58 19.35 19.25 -4.76
CA VAL A 58 20.71 19.14 -5.32
C VAL A 58 20.84 17.86 -6.14
N THR A 59 20.34 16.74 -5.62
CA THR A 59 20.38 15.45 -6.33
C THR A 59 19.55 15.50 -7.60
N THR A 60 18.28 15.94 -7.53
CA THR A 60 17.40 16.02 -8.70
C THR A 60 18.01 16.91 -9.79
N LEU A 61 18.55 18.08 -9.42
CA LEU A 61 19.16 18.99 -10.38
C LEU A 61 20.39 18.38 -11.06
N LEU A 62 21.32 17.79 -10.29
CA LEU A 62 22.54 17.23 -10.86
C LEU A 62 22.28 15.99 -11.72
N VAL A 63 21.38 15.11 -11.28
CA VAL A 63 20.95 13.96 -12.07
C VAL A 63 20.23 14.42 -13.34
N PHE A 64 19.32 15.40 -13.24
CA PHE A 64 18.62 15.95 -14.41
C PHE A 64 19.60 16.57 -15.40
N ILE A 65 20.57 17.37 -14.95
CA ILE A 65 21.60 17.96 -15.82
C ILE A 65 22.38 16.86 -16.53
N GLY A 66 22.80 15.81 -15.82
CA GLY A 66 23.48 14.67 -16.42
C GLY A 66 22.64 13.98 -17.48
N TYR A 67 21.39 13.63 -17.15
CA TYR A 67 20.46 12.99 -18.08
C TYR A 67 20.16 13.85 -19.30
N TRP A 68 19.91 15.14 -19.09
CA TRP A 68 19.61 16.09 -20.15
C TRP A 68 20.81 16.27 -21.09
N TRP A 69 22.04 16.33 -20.57
CA TRP A 69 23.25 16.40 -21.39
C TRP A 69 23.38 15.16 -22.29
N THR A 70 23.09 13.98 -21.73
CA THR A 70 23.26 12.69 -22.43
C THR A 70 21.98 12.19 -23.10
N LEU A 71 20.95 13.04 -23.21
CA LEU A 71 19.65 12.68 -23.78
C LEU A 71 19.79 12.35 -25.26
N ALA A 72 19.15 11.27 -25.72
CA ALA A 72 19.16 10.93 -27.14
C ALA A 72 18.50 12.07 -27.96
N PRO A 73 19.17 12.56 -29.03
CA PRO A 73 18.64 13.67 -29.82
C PRO A 73 17.42 13.28 -30.68
N ASP A 74 17.25 11.99 -30.96
CA ASP A 74 16.16 11.44 -31.78
C ASP A 74 15.84 10.00 -31.35
N LEU A 75 14.93 9.35 -32.07
CA LEU A 75 14.52 7.96 -31.87
C LEU A 75 15.73 7.00 -31.78
N THR A 76 15.68 6.14 -30.77
CA THR A 76 16.59 5.01 -30.59
C THR A 76 15.91 3.69 -30.99
N LEU A 77 16.55 2.56 -30.71
CA LEU A 77 16.07 1.22 -31.04
C LEU A 77 14.94 0.76 -30.10
N GLU A 78 14.55 -0.51 -30.23
CA GLU A 78 13.54 -1.19 -29.40
C GLU A 78 12.14 -0.54 -29.53
N ASP A 79 11.47 -0.30 -28.40
CA ASP A 79 10.07 0.15 -28.35
C ASP A 79 9.93 1.67 -28.53
N CYS A 80 11.05 2.40 -28.64
CA CYS A 80 11.06 3.87 -28.65
C CYS A 80 10.17 4.48 -29.75
N GLY A 81 10.19 3.90 -30.95
CA GLY A 81 9.39 4.38 -32.09
C GLY A 81 7.89 4.26 -31.83
N GLU A 82 7.46 3.12 -31.29
CA GLU A 82 6.05 2.95 -30.94
C GLU A 82 5.67 3.82 -29.74
N LEU A 83 6.48 3.85 -28.68
CA LEU A 83 6.19 4.62 -27.47
C LEU A 83 6.07 6.12 -27.78
N ALA A 84 6.94 6.67 -28.62
CA ALA A 84 6.86 8.06 -29.07
C ALA A 84 5.57 8.33 -29.86
N THR A 85 5.16 7.41 -30.74
CA THR A 85 3.92 7.51 -31.51
C THR A 85 2.70 7.44 -30.59
N GLY A 86 2.72 6.53 -29.62
CA GLY A 86 1.66 6.36 -28.62
C GLY A 86 1.53 7.59 -27.74
N SER A 87 2.64 8.17 -27.31
CA SER A 87 2.65 9.41 -26.57
C SER A 87 2.07 10.58 -27.38
N PHE A 88 2.52 10.79 -28.62
CA PHE A 88 2.09 11.92 -29.45
C PHE A 88 0.58 11.93 -29.75
N TYR A 89 0.00 10.75 -30.02
CA TYR A 89 -1.42 10.63 -30.33
C TYR A 89 -2.30 10.33 -29.11
N ALA A 90 -1.74 10.29 -27.89
CA ALA A 90 -2.43 9.74 -26.72
C ALA A 90 -3.10 8.38 -27.06
N GLY A 91 -2.29 7.50 -27.65
CA GLY A 91 -2.69 6.17 -28.12
C GLY A 91 -2.60 5.10 -27.04
N VAL A 92 -2.56 3.84 -27.49
CA VAL A 92 -2.34 2.66 -26.64
C VAL A 92 -1.11 1.92 -27.15
N PRO A 93 0.05 2.04 -26.46
CA PRO A 93 1.25 1.27 -26.76
C PRO A 93 1.10 -0.21 -26.47
N HIS A 94 2.16 -0.98 -26.74
CA HIS A 94 2.16 -2.40 -26.47
C HIS A 94 1.77 -2.74 -25.01
N PRO A 95 1.14 -3.90 -24.78
CA PRO A 95 0.77 -4.42 -23.48
C PRO A 95 1.83 -4.30 -22.36
N PRO A 96 1.47 -3.73 -21.19
CA PRO A 96 0.10 -3.52 -20.71
C PRO A 96 -0.54 -2.17 -21.12
N GLY A 97 0.04 -1.43 -22.07
CA GLY A 97 -0.54 -0.19 -22.63
C GLY A 97 -0.26 1.08 -21.83
N TYR A 98 0.48 0.99 -20.74
CA TYR A 98 1.06 2.10 -19.96
C TYR A 98 0.18 3.37 -19.83
N PRO A 99 -1.05 3.28 -19.27
CA PRO A 99 -2.02 4.37 -19.32
C PRO A 99 -1.52 5.69 -18.69
N VAL A 100 -0.99 5.61 -17.46
CA VAL A 100 -0.52 6.80 -16.72
C VAL A 100 0.73 7.38 -17.39
N TRP A 101 1.63 6.52 -17.86
CA TRP A 101 2.80 6.96 -18.64
C TRP A 101 2.40 7.66 -19.93
N THR A 102 1.43 7.14 -20.67
CA THR A 102 1.02 7.72 -21.95
C THR A 102 0.43 9.12 -21.73
N ILE A 103 -0.43 9.29 -20.72
CA ILE A 103 -0.98 10.61 -20.36
C ILE A 103 0.14 11.56 -19.92
N TYR A 104 1.07 11.09 -19.08
CA TYR A 104 2.19 11.89 -18.58
C TYR A 104 3.12 12.35 -19.72
N SER A 105 3.54 11.44 -20.58
CA SER A 105 4.47 11.73 -21.68
C SER A 105 3.79 12.56 -22.77
N TRP A 106 2.49 12.36 -23.02
CA TRP A 106 1.72 13.18 -23.95
C TRP A 106 1.79 14.67 -23.60
N LEU A 107 1.75 15.03 -22.31
CA LEU A 107 1.91 16.43 -21.87
C LEU A 107 3.26 17.04 -22.27
N PHE A 108 4.33 16.24 -22.33
CA PHE A 108 5.64 16.71 -22.80
C PHE A 108 5.69 16.94 -24.29
N THR A 109 4.87 16.23 -25.08
CA THR A 109 4.80 16.44 -26.53
C THR A 109 4.31 17.84 -26.90
N LEU A 110 3.60 18.52 -25.98
CA LEU A 110 3.12 19.90 -26.13
C LEU A 110 4.24 20.94 -26.01
N LEU A 111 5.43 20.59 -25.51
CA LEU A 111 6.55 21.51 -25.40
C LEU A 111 7.07 21.90 -26.79
N PRO A 112 7.27 23.21 -27.10
CA PRO A 112 7.70 23.66 -28.42
C PRO A 112 9.23 23.56 -28.60
N ILE A 113 9.82 22.38 -28.31
CA ILE A 113 11.27 22.14 -28.35
C ILE A 113 11.57 20.84 -29.10
N SER A 114 12.59 20.84 -29.97
CA SER A 114 13.09 19.63 -30.67
C SER A 114 11.99 18.79 -31.36
N ASN A 115 12.31 17.55 -31.71
CA ASN A 115 11.38 16.54 -32.23
C ASN A 115 10.57 15.85 -31.11
N ILE A 116 9.57 15.04 -31.49
CA ILE A 116 8.68 14.34 -30.55
C ILE A 116 9.45 13.34 -29.68
N ALA A 117 10.37 12.56 -30.25
CA ALA A 117 11.14 11.57 -29.51
C ALA A 117 11.93 12.22 -28.38
N TYR A 118 12.59 13.34 -28.65
CA TYR A 118 13.30 14.14 -27.66
C TYR A 118 12.37 14.64 -26.54
N ARG A 119 11.17 15.12 -26.86
CA ARG A 119 10.19 15.59 -25.86
C ARG A 119 9.73 14.45 -24.95
N VAL A 120 9.48 13.28 -25.52
CA VAL A 120 9.08 12.10 -24.75
C VAL A 120 10.24 11.57 -23.91
N ALA A 121 11.45 11.50 -24.46
CA ALA A 121 12.66 11.13 -23.69
C ALA A 121 12.94 12.11 -22.55
N LEU A 122 12.70 13.41 -22.75
CA LEU A 122 12.80 14.42 -21.70
C LEU A 122 11.84 14.12 -20.53
N SER A 123 10.65 13.58 -20.82
CA SER A 123 9.72 13.15 -19.77
C SER A 123 10.30 12.02 -18.91
N SER A 124 11.05 11.09 -19.53
CA SER A 124 11.80 10.02 -18.83
C SER A 124 12.89 10.62 -17.94
N ALA A 125 13.68 11.55 -18.47
CA ALA A 125 14.75 12.22 -17.74
C ALA A 125 14.23 12.96 -16.50
N VAL A 126 13.11 13.69 -16.64
CA VAL A 126 12.45 14.39 -15.53
C VAL A 126 11.96 13.41 -14.47
N ALA A 127 11.22 12.36 -14.88
CA ALA A 127 10.70 11.37 -13.94
C ALA A 127 11.83 10.64 -13.19
N GLY A 128 12.90 10.28 -13.91
CA GLY A 128 14.07 9.64 -13.33
C GLY A 128 14.82 10.52 -12.34
N ALA A 129 15.06 11.79 -12.69
CA ALA A 129 15.76 12.73 -11.81
C ALA A 129 14.96 13.06 -10.53
N ILE A 130 13.63 13.21 -10.64
CA ILE A 130 12.78 13.40 -9.45
C ILE A 130 12.82 12.15 -8.57
N SER A 131 12.76 10.95 -9.15
CA SER A 131 12.86 9.69 -8.41
C SER A 131 14.15 9.61 -7.60
N CYS A 132 15.29 9.96 -8.22
CA CYS A 132 16.60 9.99 -7.55
C CYS A 132 16.64 10.99 -6.40
N GLY A 133 16.04 12.17 -6.58
CA GLY A 133 15.87 13.14 -5.50
C GLY A 133 15.01 12.61 -4.36
N LEU A 134 13.89 11.92 -4.65
CA LEU A 134 13.02 11.34 -3.61
C LEU A 134 13.75 10.24 -2.83
N VAL A 135 14.60 9.45 -3.48
CA VAL A 135 15.52 8.52 -2.80
C VAL A 135 16.46 9.30 -1.89
N ALA A 136 17.09 10.36 -2.38
CA ALA A 136 17.99 11.20 -1.58
C ALA A 136 17.29 11.86 -0.38
N LEU A 137 16.03 12.25 -0.52
CA LEU A 137 15.17 12.78 0.55
C LEU A 137 14.92 11.73 1.63
N MET A 138 14.47 10.53 1.21
CA MET A 138 14.16 9.43 2.12
C MET A 138 15.41 8.91 2.84
N VAL A 139 16.54 8.79 2.14
CA VAL A 139 17.80 8.35 2.75
C VAL A 139 18.33 9.40 3.71
N SER A 140 18.33 10.69 3.35
CA SER A 140 18.76 11.76 4.27
C SER A 140 17.94 11.78 5.56
N ARG A 141 16.61 11.63 5.46
CA ARG A 141 15.76 11.52 6.64
C ARG A 141 15.98 10.21 7.39
N GLY A 142 16.15 9.10 6.68
CA GLY A 142 16.43 7.78 7.24
C GLY A 142 17.72 7.76 8.06
N SER A 143 18.78 8.42 7.59
CA SER A 143 20.05 8.57 8.32
C SER A 143 19.84 9.27 9.67
N SER A 144 19.06 10.35 9.70
CA SER A 144 18.67 11.03 10.95
C SER A 144 17.94 10.08 11.90
N MET A 145 16.96 9.34 11.39
CA MET A 145 16.16 8.42 12.20
C MET A 145 17.01 7.28 12.75
N MET A 146 17.99 6.79 12.00
CA MET A 146 18.96 5.78 12.46
C MET A 146 19.89 6.34 13.53
N ILE A 147 20.45 7.54 13.33
CA ILE A 147 21.34 8.19 14.31
C ILE A 147 20.59 8.45 15.62
N GLU A 148 19.35 8.94 15.56
CA GLU A 148 18.48 9.15 16.72
C GLU A 148 18.22 7.83 17.51
N GLY A 149 18.27 6.69 16.83
CA GLY A 149 18.05 5.36 17.40
C GLY A 149 19.27 4.71 18.07
N ILE A 150 20.49 5.18 17.77
CA ILE A 150 21.75 4.58 18.28
C ILE A 150 22.27 5.43 19.44
N ALA A 151 22.35 4.85 20.64
CA ALA A 151 22.65 5.60 21.87
C ALA A 151 24.00 6.33 21.83
N GLU A 152 25.02 5.70 21.24
CA GLU A 152 26.38 6.21 21.10
C GLU A 152 26.48 7.42 20.17
N LEU A 153 25.55 7.55 19.22
CA LEU A 153 25.56 8.61 18.20
C LEU A 153 24.68 9.81 18.57
N LYS A 154 23.92 9.74 19.68
CA LYS A 154 22.97 10.80 20.10
C LYS A 154 23.65 12.14 20.41
N ASN A 155 24.91 12.11 20.80
CA ASN A 155 25.68 13.30 21.21
C ASN A 155 26.49 13.92 20.06
N ILE A 156 26.33 13.43 18.82
CA ILE A 156 26.97 14.05 17.66
C ILE A 156 26.47 15.49 17.52
N GLU A 157 27.39 16.41 17.28
CA GLU A 157 27.05 17.80 17.04
C GLU A 157 26.19 17.93 15.78
N ARG A 158 25.13 18.73 15.86
CA ARG A 158 24.11 18.89 14.81
C ARG A 158 24.68 19.19 13.42
N ARG A 159 25.80 19.92 13.33
CA ARG A 159 26.46 20.22 12.05
C ARG A 159 26.94 18.95 11.33
N TRP A 160 27.50 18.00 12.08
CA TRP A 160 28.04 16.75 11.53
C TRP A 160 26.92 15.79 11.18
N GLU A 161 25.89 15.69 12.04
CA GLU A 161 24.68 14.92 11.73
C GLU A 161 24.02 15.42 10.43
N ASN A 162 23.87 16.73 10.28
CA ASN A 162 23.31 17.34 9.07
C ASN A 162 24.16 17.02 7.84
N GLY A 163 25.49 17.15 7.95
CA GLY A 163 26.42 16.81 6.87
C GLY A 163 26.31 15.34 6.45
N LEU A 164 26.29 14.42 7.42
CA LEU A 164 26.11 12.98 7.17
C LEU A 164 24.80 12.69 6.45
N CYS A 165 23.68 13.25 6.91
CA CYS A 165 22.37 13.04 6.29
C CYS A 165 22.35 13.52 4.83
N VAL A 166 22.86 14.73 4.55
CA VAL A 166 22.91 15.28 3.19
C VAL A 166 23.82 14.45 2.29
N VAL A 167 25.02 14.08 2.76
CA VAL A 167 25.97 13.28 1.98
C VAL A 167 25.41 11.88 1.70
N SER A 168 24.84 11.20 2.71
CA SER A 168 24.24 9.88 2.52
C SER A 168 23.06 9.92 1.55
N GLY A 169 22.19 10.92 1.67
CA GLY A 169 21.09 11.13 0.73
C GLY A 169 21.57 11.37 -0.69
N PHE A 170 22.48 12.34 -0.86
CA PHE A 170 23.07 12.67 -2.15
C PHE A 170 23.75 11.47 -2.82
N VAL A 171 24.60 10.73 -2.10
CA VAL A 171 25.29 9.55 -2.62
C VAL A 171 24.28 8.48 -3.05
N ALA A 172 23.26 8.19 -2.23
CA ALA A 172 22.25 7.21 -2.59
C ALA A 172 21.47 7.61 -3.86
N GLY A 173 21.06 8.87 -3.96
CA GLY A 173 20.35 9.37 -5.13
C GLY A 173 21.20 9.39 -6.40
N MET A 174 22.48 9.77 -6.30
CA MET A 174 23.43 9.74 -7.42
C MET A 174 23.76 8.32 -7.89
N LEU A 175 23.90 7.36 -6.96
CA LEU A 175 24.12 5.95 -7.30
C LEU A 175 22.91 5.34 -8.02
N ILE A 176 21.69 5.68 -7.59
CA ILE A 176 20.49 5.30 -8.34
C ILE A 176 20.43 6.03 -9.68
N GLY A 177 20.80 7.30 -9.74
CA GLY A 177 20.74 8.08 -10.99
C GLY A 177 21.70 7.58 -12.07
N PHE A 178 22.95 7.32 -11.72
CA PHE A 178 24.02 7.04 -12.69
C PHE A 178 24.43 5.57 -12.75
N ASN A 179 23.64 4.64 -12.20
CA ASN A 179 23.84 3.24 -12.54
C ASN A 179 23.39 2.95 -13.97
N GLY A 180 23.99 1.94 -14.60
CA GLY A 180 23.78 1.62 -16.01
C GLY A 180 22.33 1.30 -16.38
N PHE A 181 21.53 0.78 -15.44
CA PHE A 181 20.12 0.46 -15.68
C PHE A 181 19.22 1.68 -15.62
N MET A 182 19.35 2.52 -14.60
CA MET A 182 18.51 3.72 -14.49
C MET A 182 18.87 4.74 -15.57
N TRP A 183 20.16 4.97 -15.77
CA TRP A 183 20.64 5.97 -16.73
C TRP A 183 20.24 5.63 -18.16
N SER A 184 20.42 4.37 -18.59
CA SER A 184 20.06 3.95 -19.96
C SER A 184 18.58 4.17 -20.27
N GLN A 185 17.69 3.96 -19.28
CA GLN A 185 16.24 4.12 -19.42
C GLN A 185 15.79 5.58 -19.26
N ALA A 186 16.61 6.44 -18.64
CA ALA A 186 16.27 7.84 -18.41
C ALA A 186 16.61 8.76 -19.59
N VAL A 187 17.48 8.32 -20.50
CA VAL A 187 17.97 9.13 -21.61
C VAL A 187 17.31 8.81 -22.97
N ILE A 188 16.31 7.93 -22.97
CA ILE A 188 15.57 7.49 -24.15
C ILE A 188 14.05 7.53 -23.91
N VAL A 189 13.27 7.22 -24.95
CA VAL A 189 11.81 7.15 -24.91
C VAL A 189 11.38 5.85 -24.21
N GLU A 190 11.16 5.91 -22.90
CA GLU A 190 10.93 4.71 -22.09
C GLU A 190 9.98 4.90 -20.91
N VAL A 191 9.42 3.79 -20.42
CA VAL A 191 8.35 3.77 -19.40
C VAL A 191 8.85 3.59 -17.96
N TYR A 192 10.07 3.07 -17.80
CA TYR A 192 10.56 2.59 -16.52
C TYR A 192 10.80 3.69 -15.49
N THR A 193 11.27 4.86 -15.91
CA THR A 193 11.56 5.98 -14.98
C THR A 193 10.31 6.50 -14.27
N LEU A 194 9.16 6.53 -14.95
CA LEU A 194 7.88 6.86 -14.32
C LEU A 194 7.41 5.76 -13.36
N SER A 195 7.74 4.50 -13.67
CA SER A 195 7.48 3.38 -12.76
C SER A 195 8.26 3.56 -11.45
N VAL A 196 9.55 3.91 -11.53
CA VAL A 196 10.39 4.23 -10.36
C VAL A 196 9.85 5.46 -9.61
N LEU A 197 9.37 6.48 -10.31
CA LEU A 197 8.78 7.67 -9.68
C LEU A 197 7.52 7.30 -8.88
N SER A 198 6.63 6.51 -9.48
CA SER A 198 5.42 6.05 -8.80
C SER A 198 5.75 5.20 -7.56
N LEU A 199 6.75 4.32 -7.65
CA LEU A 199 7.21 3.49 -6.53
C LEU A 199 7.82 4.33 -5.41
N THR A 200 8.71 5.28 -5.74
CA THR A 200 9.27 6.19 -4.73
C THR A 200 8.18 7.04 -4.07
N GLY A 201 7.11 7.39 -4.79
CA GLY A 201 5.88 7.97 -4.24
C GLY A 201 5.18 7.08 -3.22
N VAL A 202 5.04 5.76 -3.49
CA VAL A 202 4.54 4.77 -2.52
C VAL A 202 5.41 4.78 -1.26
N LEU A 203 6.73 4.62 -1.43
CA LEU A 203 7.67 4.53 -0.31
C LEU A 203 7.68 5.79 0.54
N LEU A 204 7.58 6.98 -0.07
CA LEU A 204 7.51 8.26 0.65
C LEU A 204 6.24 8.37 1.50
N CYS A 205 5.10 7.99 0.92
CA CYS A 205 3.82 7.99 1.62
C CYS A 205 3.82 6.97 2.77
N LEU A 206 4.38 5.78 2.56
CA LEU A 206 4.57 4.78 3.60
C LEU A 206 5.48 5.28 4.71
N LEU A 207 6.64 5.85 4.39
CA LEU A 207 7.56 6.40 5.39
C LEU A 207 6.85 7.43 6.29
N ARG A 208 6.05 8.31 5.69
CA ARG A 208 5.26 9.28 6.46
C ARG A 208 4.18 8.62 7.32
N TRP A 209 3.50 7.60 6.80
CA TRP A 209 2.52 6.85 7.58
C TRP A 209 3.16 6.08 8.73
N ILE A 210 4.27 5.38 8.50
CA ILE A 210 5.02 4.64 9.53
C ILE A 210 5.45 5.57 10.66
N TYR A 211 5.92 6.78 10.33
CA TYR A 211 6.29 7.78 11.32
C TYR A 211 5.11 8.29 12.15
N ALA A 212 3.92 8.40 11.55
CA ALA A 212 2.71 8.88 12.21
C ALA A 212 1.47 8.03 11.82
N PRO A 213 1.31 6.81 12.38
CA PRO A 213 0.33 5.83 11.87
C PRO A 213 -1.14 6.25 12.00
N HIS A 214 -1.43 7.21 12.89
CA HIS A 214 -2.74 7.83 13.03
C HIS A 214 -3.12 8.70 11.81
N GLN A 215 -2.14 9.19 11.03
CA GLN A 215 -2.37 9.95 9.80
C GLN A 215 -2.63 9.02 8.60
N ARG A 216 -3.74 8.27 8.65
CA ARG A 216 -4.10 7.24 7.67
C ARG A 216 -4.18 7.73 6.21
N ARG A 217 -4.36 9.04 5.98
CA ARG A 217 -4.33 9.63 4.62
C ARG A 217 -3.07 9.26 3.83
N TYR A 218 -1.91 9.12 4.49
CA TYR A 218 -0.67 8.75 3.82
C TYR A 218 -0.64 7.27 3.46
N LEU A 219 -1.28 6.40 4.25
CA LEU A 219 -1.51 5.01 3.85
C LEU A 219 -2.40 4.95 2.61
N TYR A 220 -3.50 5.69 2.60
CA TYR A 220 -4.42 5.72 1.46
C TYR A 220 -3.73 6.27 0.20
N LEU A 221 -2.91 7.31 0.33
CA LEU A 221 -2.09 7.82 -0.76
C LEU A 221 -1.04 6.79 -1.22
N ALA A 222 -0.43 6.02 -0.31
CA ALA A 222 0.48 4.94 -0.68
C ALA A 222 -0.23 3.87 -1.52
N PHE A 223 -1.45 3.46 -1.14
CA PHE A 223 -2.25 2.53 -1.92
C PHE A 223 -2.72 3.11 -3.26
N PHE A 224 -3.05 4.39 -3.32
CA PHE A 224 -3.34 5.08 -4.59
C PHE A 224 -2.13 5.04 -5.54
N TRP A 225 -0.94 5.45 -5.06
CA TRP A 225 0.30 5.35 -5.83
C TRP A 225 0.65 3.91 -6.21
N PHE A 226 0.30 2.93 -5.37
CA PHE A 226 0.47 1.52 -5.70
C PHE A 226 -0.47 1.09 -6.84
N GLY A 227 -1.69 1.63 -6.91
CA GLY A 227 -2.56 1.49 -8.07
C GLY A 227 -1.96 2.13 -9.33
N ILE A 228 -1.30 3.29 -9.20
CA ILE A 228 -0.56 3.91 -10.32
C ILE A 228 0.62 3.03 -10.77
N CYS A 229 1.38 2.44 -9.84
CA CYS A 229 2.46 1.50 -10.15
C CYS A 229 1.95 0.35 -11.01
N PHE A 230 0.76 -0.18 -10.70
CA PHE A 230 0.13 -1.25 -11.46
C PHE A 230 -0.12 -0.89 -12.93
N ASN A 231 -0.48 0.36 -13.22
CA ASN A 231 -0.67 0.86 -14.60
C ASN A 231 0.65 0.98 -15.38
N ASN A 232 1.73 1.36 -14.68
CA ASN A 232 3.02 1.60 -15.31
C ASN A 232 3.78 0.30 -15.56
N HIS A 233 3.80 -0.62 -14.59
CA HIS A 233 4.46 -1.90 -14.77
C HIS A 233 3.90 -2.95 -13.80
N GLN A 234 3.21 -3.97 -14.33
CA GLN A 234 2.47 -4.95 -13.52
C GLN A 234 3.35 -5.77 -12.56
N SER A 235 4.66 -5.90 -12.84
CA SER A 235 5.59 -6.57 -11.90
C SER A 235 5.71 -5.86 -10.55
N LEU A 236 5.39 -4.57 -10.49
CA LEU A 236 5.39 -3.82 -9.23
C LEU A 236 4.32 -4.29 -8.25
N LEU A 237 3.36 -5.13 -8.67
CA LEU A 237 2.39 -5.76 -7.76
C LEU A 237 3.06 -6.57 -6.63
N VAL A 238 4.29 -7.07 -6.85
CA VAL A 238 5.04 -7.81 -5.82
C VAL A 238 5.29 -6.97 -4.56
N ILE A 239 5.28 -5.63 -4.67
CA ILE A 239 5.39 -4.72 -3.52
C ILE A 239 4.21 -4.85 -2.54
N ALA A 240 3.07 -5.41 -2.94
CA ALA A 240 1.95 -5.70 -2.03
C ALA A 240 2.41 -6.48 -0.79
N LEU A 241 3.32 -7.46 -0.97
CA LEU A 241 3.84 -8.25 0.14
C LEU A 241 4.61 -7.38 1.15
N GLY A 242 5.48 -6.49 0.65
CA GLY A 242 6.24 -5.56 1.49
C GLY A 242 5.37 -4.51 2.17
N LEU A 243 4.36 -4.00 1.45
CA LEU A 243 3.34 -3.08 1.97
C LEU A 243 2.62 -3.69 3.18
N GLU A 244 2.14 -4.92 3.04
CA GLU A 244 1.41 -5.59 4.11
C GLU A 244 2.30 -5.94 5.30
N VAL A 245 3.54 -6.39 5.05
CA VAL A 245 4.52 -6.61 6.13
C VAL A 245 4.74 -5.31 6.92
N ALA A 246 4.87 -4.17 6.23
CA ALA A 246 4.98 -2.87 6.89
C ALA A 246 3.71 -2.51 7.68
N VAL A 247 2.51 -2.79 7.15
CA VAL A 247 1.25 -2.54 7.86
C VAL A 247 1.13 -3.43 9.10
N VAL A 248 1.47 -4.72 9.01
CA VAL A 248 1.47 -5.66 10.14
C VAL A 248 2.47 -5.21 11.22
N ALA A 249 3.66 -4.78 10.82
CA ALA A 249 4.71 -4.34 11.75
C ALA A 249 4.31 -3.05 12.50
N VAL A 250 3.68 -2.09 11.82
CA VAL A 250 3.32 -0.79 12.42
C VAL A 250 1.98 -0.83 13.15
N SER A 251 1.00 -1.55 12.62
CA SER A 251 -0.35 -1.64 13.16
C SER A 251 -0.88 -3.07 13.03
N PRO A 252 -0.54 -3.98 13.96
CA PRO A 252 -0.95 -5.38 13.90
C PRO A 252 -2.47 -5.60 13.78
N LYS A 253 -3.28 -4.71 14.39
CA LYS A 253 -4.75 -4.74 14.27
C LYS A 253 -5.22 -4.46 12.84
N MET A 254 -4.60 -3.50 12.17
CA MET A 254 -4.90 -3.20 10.77
C MET A 254 -4.33 -4.27 9.85
N GLY A 255 -3.11 -4.74 10.13
CA GLY A 255 -2.49 -5.85 9.42
C GLY A 255 -3.35 -7.11 9.43
N ARG A 256 -3.97 -7.44 10.58
CA ARG A 256 -4.95 -8.53 10.68
C ARG A 256 -6.10 -8.34 9.67
N ASP A 257 -6.68 -7.15 9.61
CA ASP A 257 -7.81 -6.87 8.72
C ASP A 257 -7.38 -6.89 7.24
N PHE A 258 -6.12 -6.56 6.91
CA PHE A 258 -5.56 -6.75 5.56
C PHE A 258 -5.39 -8.23 5.21
N LEU A 259 -4.79 -9.02 6.11
CA LEU A 259 -4.61 -10.46 5.91
C LEU A 259 -5.94 -11.20 5.78
N LEU A 260 -6.99 -10.75 6.48
CA LEU A 260 -8.36 -11.26 6.27
C LEU A 260 -8.80 -11.09 4.81
N TRP A 261 -8.58 -9.91 4.21
CA TRP A 261 -8.92 -9.68 2.81
C TRP A 261 -8.10 -10.55 1.86
N ASN A 262 -6.83 -10.83 2.18
CA ASN A 262 -6.04 -11.78 1.41
C ASN A 262 -6.59 -13.20 1.50
N VAL A 263 -7.09 -13.64 2.66
CA VAL A 263 -7.75 -14.93 2.82
C VAL A 263 -9.04 -14.98 1.98
N VAL A 264 -9.83 -13.90 1.99
CA VAL A 264 -11.02 -13.79 1.15
C VAL A 264 -10.66 -13.89 -0.34
N ILE A 265 -9.68 -13.11 -0.80
CA ILE A 265 -9.19 -13.16 -2.18
C ILE A 265 -8.68 -14.57 -2.51
N TYR A 266 -7.89 -15.17 -1.63
CA TYR A 266 -7.35 -16.52 -1.77
C TYR A 266 -8.44 -17.57 -2.02
N ILE A 267 -9.47 -17.59 -1.16
CA ILE A 267 -10.60 -18.50 -1.27
C ILE A 267 -11.39 -18.23 -2.57
N LEU A 268 -11.70 -16.96 -2.85
CA LEU A 268 -12.45 -16.58 -4.05
C LEU A 268 -11.71 -16.96 -5.34
N GLY A 269 -10.39 -16.84 -5.40
CA GLY A 269 -9.64 -17.26 -6.58
C GLY A 269 -9.44 -18.77 -6.70
N GLU A 270 -9.39 -19.55 -5.60
CA GLU A 270 -9.46 -21.02 -5.70
C GLU A 270 -10.83 -21.48 -6.21
N ILE A 271 -11.91 -20.86 -5.73
CA ILE A 271 -13.28 -21.09 -6.22
C ILE A 271 -13.35 -20.70 -7.70
N GLY A 272 -12.92 -19.50 -8.07
CA GLY A 272 -12.88 -19.00 -9.44
C GLY A 272 -12.05 -19.89 -10.37
N LYS A 273 -10.94 -20.44 -9.89
CA LYS A 273 -10.13 -21.44 -10.61
C LYS A 273 -10.88 -22.75 -10.79
N SER A 274 -11.52 -23.31 -9.74
CA SER A 274 -12.31 -24.55 -9.86
C SER A 274 -13.51 -24.40 -10.79
N MET A 275 -14.01 -23.17 -10.90
CA MET A 275 -15.07 -22.78 -11.80
C MET A 275 -14.55 -22.61 -13.25
N GLY A 276 -13.27 -22.36 -13.47
CA GLY A 276 -12.73 -22.03 -14.80
C GLY A 276 -12.88 -20.56 -15.19
N LEU A 277 -13.22 -19.68 -14.22
CA LEU A 277 -13.30 -18.22 -14.42
C LEU A 277 -11.92 -17.55 -14.45
N ILE A 278 -10.90 -18.17 -13.83
CA ILE A 278 -9.56 -17.62 -13.71
C ILE A 278 -8.56 -18.57 -14.36
N SER A 279 -8.57 -18.62 -15.69
CA SER A 279 -7.66 -19.47 -16.48
C SER A 279 -6.18 -19.17 -16.22
N MET A 280 -5.85 -17.94 -15.86
CA MET A 280 -4.48 -17.55 -15.50
C MET A 280 -3.90 -18.40 -14.35
N LEU A 281 -4.75 -18.83 -13.39
CA LEU A 281 -4.32 -19.68 -12.28
C LEU A 281 -4.32 -21.18 -12.63
N SER A 282 -5.13 -21.62 -13.60
CA SER A 282 -5.10 -23.02 -14.06
C SER A 282 -3.92 -23.29 -14.97
N ASP A 283 -3.57 -22.32 -15.81
CA ASP A 283 -2.63 -22.51 -16.91
C ASP A 283 -1.18 -22.19 -16.52
N ASN A 284 -0.96 -21.63 -15.32
CA ASN A 284 0.35 -21.24 -14.82
C ASN A 284 0.58 -21.82 -13.42
N GLY A 285 1.11 -23.05 -13.37
CA GLY A 285 1.39 -23.79 -12.12
C GLY A 285 2.26 -23.01 -11.12
N PRO A 286 3.35 -22.35 -11.55
CA PRO A 286 4.18 -21.55 -10.66
C PRO A 286 3.45 -20.33 -10.08
N LEU A 287 2.64 -19.62 -10.86
CA LEU A 287 1.77 -18.55 -10.35
C LEU A 287 0.76 -19.09 -9.34
N LEU A 288 0.16 -20.24 -9.61
CA LEU A 288 -0.74 -20.92 -8.66
C LEU A 288 -0.02 -21.29 -7.35
N GLY A 289 1.24 -21.74 -7.43
CA GLY A 289 2.09 -22.00 -6.28
C GLY A 289 2.29 -20.76 -5.41
N ILE A 290 2.71 -19.65 -6.02
CA ILE A 290 2.87 -18.36 -5.32
C ILE A 290 1.54 -17.92 -4.69
N TYR A 291 0.45 -17.99 -5.46
CA TYR A 291 -0.89 -17.64 -5.00
C TYR A 291 -1.31 -18.42 -3.73
N ARG A 292 -1.06 -19.73 -3.71
CA ARG A 292 -1.35 -20.59 -2.55
C ARG A 292 -0.44 -20.31 -1.36
N VAL A 293 0.86 -20.08 -1.59
CA VAL A 293 1.81 -19.74 -0.52
C VAL A 293 1.43 -18.42 0.15
N VAL A 294 1.13 -17.38 -0.64
CA VAL A 294 0.69 -16.08 -0.13
C VAL A 294 -0.65 -16.20 0.61
N GLY A 295 -1.61 -16.95 0.05
CA GLY A 295 -2.91 -17.18 0.66
C GLY A 295 -2.84 -17.94 1.99
N ALA A 296 -2.10 -19.05 2.03
CA ALA A 296 -1.90 -19.85 3.23
C ALA A 296 -1.08 -19.07 4.29
N GLY A 297 -0.05 -18.34 3.87
CA GLY A 297 0.72 -17.46 4.76
C GLY A 297 -0.13 -16.35 5.36
N SER A 298 -1.03 -15.75 4.56
CA SER A 298 -1.99 -14.76 5.04
C SER A 298 -2.99 -15.34 6.03
N LEU A 299 -3.48 -16.57 5.79
CA LEU A 299 -4.36 -17.27 6.74
C LEU A 299 -3.64 -17.53 8.07
N LEU A 300 -2.42 -18.05 8.03
CA LEU A 300 -1.63 -18.29 9.23
C LEU A 300 -1.35 -16.99 9.99
N GLY A 301 -0.93 -15.94 9.28
CA GLY A 301 -0.68 -14.63 9.86
C GLY A 301 -1.96 -14.01 10.46
N TRP A 302 -3.09 -14.14 9.77
CA TRP A 302 -4.40 -13.70 10.28
C TRP A 302 -4.74 -14.42 11.58
N LEU A 303 -4.64 -15.76 11.63
CA LEU A 303 -4.89 -16.55 12.83
C LEU A 303 -3.99 -16.14 14.00
N ILE A 304 -2.68 -15.98 13.78
CA ILE A 304 -1.73 -15.50 14.79
C ILE A 304 -2.13 -14.11 15.30
N LEU A 305 -2.55 -13.22 14.39
CA LEU A 305 -2.96 -11.87 14.73
C LEU A 305 -4.28 -11.82 15.51
N LEU A 306 -5.20 -12.78 15.35
CA LEU A 306 -6.40 -12.86 16.19
C LEU A 306 -6.05 -12.98 17.68
N PHE A 307 -5.07 -13.84 18.00
CA PHE A 307 -4.62 -14.05 19.38
C PHE A 307 -3.76 -12.89 19.90
N THR A 308 -2.78 -12.43 19.12
CA THR A 308 -1.85 -11.38 19.56
C THR A 308 -2.52 -10.00 19.68
N THR A 309 -3.50 -9.69 18.83
CA THR A 309 -4.25 -8.43 18.90
C THR A 309 -5.42 -8.47 19.90
N ARG A 310 -5.70 -9.64 20.50
CA ARG A 310 -6.82 -9.90 21.41
C ARG A 310 -8.15 -9.38 20.85
N ILE A 311 -8.50 -9.87 19.66
CA ILE A 311 -9.75 -9.48 18.99
C ILE A 311 -10.96 -9.72 19.91
N ARG A 312 -11.92 -8.81 19.92
CA ARG A 312 -13.15 -9.00 20.68
C ARG A 312 -14.07 -9.99 19.97
N GLY A 313 -14.81 -10.78 20.73
CA GLY A 313 -15.75 -11.76 20.15
C GLY A 313 -16.75 -11.15 19.16
N ILE A 314 -17.20 -9.92 19.39
CA ILE A 314 -18.09 -9.20 18.46
C ILE A 314 -17.42 -8.78 17.15
N GLU A 315 -16.13 -8.42 17.19
CA GLU A 315 -15.34 -8.10 15.98
C GLU A 315 -15.03 -9.37 15.20
N LEU A 316 -14.71 -10.47 15.90
CA LEU A 316 -14.53 -11.77 15.29
C LEU A 316 -15.81 -12.28 14.62
N LEU A 317 -16.95 -12.15 15.31
CA LEU A 317 -18.27 -12.49 14.76
C LEU A 317 -18.57 -11.65 13.52
N ARG A 318 -18.31 -10.34 13.55
CA ARG A 318 -18.45 -9.46 12.39
C ARG A 318 -17.63 -9.98 11.19
N ASP A 319 -16.37 -10.37 11.42
CA ASP A 319 -15.49 -10.85 10.35
C ASP A 319 -15.98 -12.19 9.75
N PHE A 320 -16.48 -13.11 10.58
CA PHE A 320 -17.14 -14.33 10.10
C PHE A 320 -18.44 -14.07 9.34
N LEU A 321 -19.26 -13.14 9.82
CA LEU A 321 -20.49 -12.73 9.15
C LEU A 321 -20.20 -12.05 7.80
N LEU A 322 -19.13 -11.27 7.71
CA LEU A 322 -18.65 -10.70 6.44
C LEU A 322 -18.30 -11.81 5.44
N MET A 323 -17.44 -12.76 5.84
CA MET A 323 -17.03 -13.88 4.98
C MET A 323 -18.24 -14.72 4.56
N GLY A 324 -19.15 -15.03 5.49
CA GLY A 324 -20.38 -15.74 5.18
C GLY A 324 -21.31 -14.97 4.23
N SER A 325 -21.41 -13.64 4.39
CA SER A 325 -22.18 -12.79 3.47
C SER A 325 -21.58 -12.77 2.07
N LEU A 326 -20.24 -12.68 1.96
CA LEU A 326 -19.54 -12.73 0.67
C LEU A 326 -19.69 -14.10 0.00
N GLY A 327 -19.56 -15.18 0.77
CA GLY A 327 -19.81 -16.54 0.29
C GLY A 327 -21.24 -16.73 -0.23
N TYR A 328 -22.23 -16.24 0.53
CA TYR A 328 -23.63 -16.23 0.09
C TYR A 328 -23.80 -15.50 -1.24
N LEU A 329 -23.29 -14.28 -1.37
CA LEU A 329 -23.40 -13.48 -2.60
C LEU A 329 -22.70 -14.16 -3.79
N ALA A 330 -21.53 -14.76 -3.58
CA ALA A 330 -20.80 -15.47 -4.62
C ALA A 330 -21.56 -16.71 -5.12
N THR A 331 -22.10 -17.53 -4.22
CA THR A 331 -22.90 -18.70 -4.57
C THR A 331 -24.22 -18.31 -5.22
N LEU A 332 -24.87 -17.24 -4.74
CA LEU A 332 -26.09 -16.70 -5.35
C LEU A 332 -25.83 -16.25 -6.78
N LEU A 333 -24.77 -15.46 -7.01
CA LEU A 333 -24.39 -15.00 -8.33
C LEU A 333 -24.10 -16.18 -9.26
N SER A 334 -23.32 -17.16 -8.79
CA SER A 334 -22.99 -18.38 -9.54
C SER A 334 -24.23 -19.19 -9.93
N SER A 335 -25.25 -19.20 -9.06
CA SER A 335 -26.51 -19.89 -9.33
C SER A 335 -27.37 -19.13 -10.35
N ILE A 336 -27.47 -17.80 -10.22
CA ILE A 336 -28.23 -16.94 -11.14
C ILE A 336 -27.62 -16.97 -12.55
N THR A 337 -26.30 -17.00 -12.66
CA THR A 337 -25.60 -17.08 -13.95
C THR A 337 -25.53 -18.51 -14.51
N LYS A 338 -26.23 -19.48 -13.90
CA LYS A 338 -26.20 -20.91 -14.26
C LYS A 338 -24.80 -21.52 -14.30
N PHE A 339 -23.89 -20.97 -13.50
CA PHE A 339 -22.54 -21.49 -13.36
C PHE A 339 -22.51 -22.76 -12.52
N THR A 340 -23.42 -22.86 -11.56
CA THR A 340 -23.62 -24.05 -10.72
C THR A 340 -25.06 -24.52 -10.82
N THR A 341 -25.27 -25.83 -10.87
CA THR A 341 -26.60 -26.46 -10.84
C THR A 341 -27.04 -26.86 -9.43
N PHE A 342 -26.35 -26.36 -8.39
CA PHE A 342 -26.52 -26.76 -6.99
C PHE A 342 -27.98 -26.67 -6.49
N PHE A 343 -28.74 -25.68 -6.98
CA PHE A 343 -30.14 -25.48 -6.62
C PHE A 343 -31.13 -25.90 -7.71
N GLU A 344 -30.64 -26.50 -8.80
CA GLU A 344 -31.50 -26.91 -9.91
C GLU A 344 -32.50 -27.98 -9.42
N PHE A 345 -33.79 -27.76 -9.67
CA PHE A 345 -34.90 -28.58 -9.17
C PHE A 345 -35.02 -28.66 -7.63
N GLN A 346 -34.31 -27.82 -6.87
CA GLN A 346 -34.32 -27.80 -5.40
C GLN A 346 -34.81 -26.45 -4.84
N THR A 347 -36.03 -26.04 -5.21
CA THR A 347 -36.60 -24.73 -4.84
C THR A 347 -36.62 -24.50 -3.32
N GLY A 348 -36.94 -25.51 -2.52
CA GLY A 348 -36.95 -25.39 -1.06
C GLY A 348 -35.56 -25.09 -0.47
N LEU A 349 -34.51 -25.74 -0.98
CA LEU A 349 -33.14 -25.50 -0.56
C LEU A 349 -32.67 -24.10 -0.98
N PHE A 350 -33.04 -23.65 -2.19
CA PHE A 350 -32.74 -22.29 -2.66
C PHE A 350 -33.37 -21.22 -1.76
N VAL A 351 -34.63 -21.40 -1.34
CA VAL A 351 -35.31 -20.46 -0.43
C VAL A 351 -34.62 -20.44 0.93
N LEU A 352 -34.34 -21.60 1.52
CA LEU A 352 -33.63 -21.69 2.81
C LEU A 352 -32.24 -21.05 2.75
N PHE A 353 -31.50 -21.29 1.67
CA PHE A 353 -30.18 -20.69 1.44
C PHE A 353 -30.25 -19.16 1.39
N ASN A 354 -31.21 -18.60 0.65
CA ASN A 354 -31.40 -17.15 0.57
C ASN A 354 -31.83 -16.54 1.91
N MET A 355 -32.73 -17.19 2.65
CA MET A 355 -33.11 -16.75 3.99
C MET A 355 -31.90 -16.71 4.93
N ALA A 356 -31.10 -17.78 4.95
CA ALA A 356 -29.88 -17.82 5.75
C ALA A 356 -28.88 -16.73 5.32
N GLY A 357 -28.67 -16.53 4.02
CA GLY A 357 -27.81 -15.49 3.47
C GLY A 357 -28.24 -14.08 3.86
N LEU A 358 -29.54 -13.77 3.76
CA LEU A 358 -30.10 -12.50 4.21
C LEU A 358 -29.96 -12.30 5.73
N CYS A 359 -30.11 -13.37 6.53
CA CYS A 359 -29.82 -13.31 7.96
C CYS A 359 -28.34 -13.00 8.25
N PHE A 360 -27.40 -13.60 7.50
CA PHE A 360 -25.97 -13.29 7.61
C PHE A 360 -25.68 -11.82 7.27
N ILE A 361 -26.25 -11.30 6.19
CA ILE A 361 -26.12 -9.88 5.80
C ILE A 361 -26.72 -8.97 6.88
N GLY A 362 -27.93 -9.27 7.37
CA GLY A 362 -28.58 -8.50 8.42
C GLY A 362 -27.77 -8.49 9.72
N ALA A 363 -27.24 -9.64 10.13
CA ALA A 363 -26.37 -9.77 11.30
C ALA A 363 -25.03 -9.05 11.10
N PHE A 364 -24.45 -9.09 9.89
CA PHE A 364 -23.25 -8.33 9.55
C PHE A 364 -23.51 -6.82 9.67
N ILE A 365 -24.60 -6.31 9.10
CA ILE A 365 -24.97 -4.89 9.22
C ILE A 365 -25.18 -4.50 10.68
N TYR A 366 -25.88 -5.33 11.47
CA TYR A 366 -26.10 -5.10 12.88
C TYR A 366 -24.78 -5.04 13.68
N THR A 367 -23.88 -5.99 13.46
CA THR A 367 -22.56 -6.02 14.13
C THR A 367 -21.68 -4.84 13.71
N VAL A 368 -21.72 -4.41 12.45
CA VAL A 368 -21.06 -3.17 12.00
C VAL A 368 -21.64 -1.94 12.70
N MET A 369 -22.98 -1.83 12.79
CA MET A 369 -23.64 -0.69 13.44
C MET A 369 -23.33 -0.58 14.93
N THR A 370 -23.30 -1.72 15.63
CA THR A 370 -22.98 -1.78 17.05
C THR A 370 -21.49 -1.56 17.34
N THR A 371 -20.61 -1.89 16.39
CA THR A 371 -19.16 -1.68 16.50
C THR A 371 -18.67 -0.36 15.88
N LYS A 372 -19.55 0.57 15.45
CA LYS A 372 -19.13 1.84 14.80
C LYS A 372 -18.08 2.67 15.55
N LYS A 373 -18.02 2.59 16.88
CA LYS A 373 -17.03 3.29 17.72
C LYS A 373 -15.78 2.44 18.06
N MET A 374 -15.72 1.22 17.53
CA MET A 374 -14.81 0.15 17.91
C MET A 374 -14.20 -0.49 16.66
N GLY A 375 -12.90 -0.32 16.45
CA GLY A 375 -12.24 -0.97 15.32
C GLY A 375 -12.54 -0.26 13.99
N THR A 376 -11.88 0.87 13.74
CA THR A 376 -11.94 1.59 12.45
C THR A 376 -10.90 1.07 11.45
N GLU A 377 -10.15 0.05 11.83
CA GLU A 377 -9.04 -0.54 11.09
C GLU A 377 -9.53 -1.22 9.81
N TRP A 378 -10.60 -2.01 9.86
CA TRP A 378 -11.23 -2.62 8.66
C TRP A 378 -11.78 -1.56 7.68
N ILE A 379 -12.25 -0.42 8.17
CA ILE A 379 -12.65 0.70 7.29
C ILE A 379 -11.42 1.25 6.59
N ALA A 380 -10.29 1.35 7.29
CA ALA A 380 -9.03 1.78 6.68
C ALA A 380 -8.55 0.80 5.62
N THR A 381 -8.74 -0.52 5.79
CA THR A 381 -8.38 -1.50 4.76
C THR A 381 -9.27 -1.36 3.53
N LEU A 382 -10.59 -1.15 3.71
CA LEU A 382 -11.51 -0.86 2.60
C LEU A 382 -11.18 0.44 1.86
N ILE A 383 -10.87 1.53 2.59
CA ILE A 383 -10.47 2.80 1.96
C ILE A 383 -9.14 2.62 1.23
N SER A 384 -8.21 1.84 1.77
CA SER A 384 -6.93 1.53 1.10
C SER A 384 -7.16 0.75 -0.19
N GLY A 385 -8.02 -0.28 -0.17
CA GLY A 385 -8.43 -1.01 -1.38
C GLY A 385 -9.12 -0.09 -2.40
N GLY A 386 -10.02 0.78 -1.95
CA GLY A 386 -10.67 1.79 -2.80
C GLY A 386 -9.69 2.80 -3.39
N ALA A 387 -8.70 3.24 -2.62
CA ALA A 387 -7.64 4.13 -3.11
C ALA A 387 -6.76 3.43 -4.16
N TRP A 388 -6.41 2.16 -3.94
CA TRP A 388 -5.72 1.36 -4.94
C TRP A 388 -6.54 1.20 -6.22
N LEU A 389 -7.83 0.89 -6.11
CA LEU A 389 -8.74 0.81 -7.26
C LEU A 389 -8.83 2.15 -8.00
N ALA A 390 -8.85 3.28 -7.29
CA ALA A 390 -8.84 4.60 -7.90
C ALA A 390 -7.55 4.87 -8.68
N GLY A 391 -6.40 4.42 -8.18
CA GLY A 391 -5.14 4.46 -8.93
C GLY A 391 -5.13 3.50 -10.12
N ALA A 392 -5.64 2.28 -9.95
CA ALA A 392 -5.73 1.26 -11.00
C ALA A 392 -6.75 1.62 -12.11
N ALA A 393 -7.74 2.45 -11.80
CA ALA A 393 -8.80 2.86 -12.72
C ALA A 393 -8.29 3.61 -13.96
N PHE A 394 -7.03 4.09 -13.95
CA PHE A 394 -6.39 4.65 -15.14
C PHE A 394 -6.29 3.63 -16.30
N TYR A 395 -6.41 2.32 -16.07
CA TYR A 395 -6.57 1.34 -17.15
C TYR A 395 -7.81 1.59 -18.02
N LEU A 396 -8.83 2.27 -17.51
CA LEU A 396 -10.01 2.69 -18.28
C LEU A 396 -9.67 3.73 -19.36
N TYR A 397 -8.49 4.36 -19.31
CA TYR A 397 -7.98 5.17 -20.42
C TYR A 397 -7.83 4.35 -21.70
N MET A 398 -7.38 3.08 -21.62
CA MET A 398 -7.13 2.28 -22.83
C MET A 398 -8.35 2.13 -23.74
N PRO A 399 -9.54 1.68 -23.25
CA PRO A 399 -10.73 1.61 -24.11
C PRO A 399 -11.15 3.00 -24.60
N LEU A 400 -11.03 4.05 -23.77
CA LEU A 400 -11.37 5.42 -24.16
C LEU A 400 -10.49 5.94 -25.30
N ALA A 401 -9.17 5.82 -25.16
CA ALA A 401 -8.19 6.19 -26.17
C ALA A 401 -8.39 5.37 -27.45
N SER A 402 -8.54 4.04 -27.33
CA SER A 402 -8.74 3.14 -28.46
C SER A 402 -10.02 3.42 -29.27
N MET A 403 -11.05 4.07 -28.71
CA MET A 403 -12.25 4.46 -29.46
C MET A 403 -11.98 5.58 -30.46
N SER A 404 -10.97 6.43 -30.22
CA SER A 404 -10.53 7.44 -31.19
C SER A 404 -9.77 6.85 -32.39
N ASN A 405 -9.48 5.53 -32.34
CA ASN A 405 -8.70 4.80 -33.33
C ASN A 405 -7.33 5.46 -33.65
N PRO A 406 -6.49 5.70 -32.63
CA PRO A 406 -5.21 6.36 -32.81
C PRO A 406 -4.25 5.51 -33.65
N PRO A 407 -3.23 6.11 -34.30
CA PRO A 407 -2.26 5.38 -35.11
C PRO A 407 -1.56 4.24 -34.36
N LEU A 408 -1.24 4.45 -33.08
CA LEU A 408 -0.80 3.38 -32.19
C LEU A 408 -1.94 2.93 -31.29
N ASN A 409 -2.45 1.73 -31.54
CA ASN A 409 -3.61 1.17 -30.85
C ASN A 409 -3.49 -0.35 -30.68
N TRP A 410 -2.49 -0.78 -29.90
CA TRP A 410 -2.20 -2.19 -29.70
C TRP A 410 -3.36 -2.92 -29.01
N GLY A 411 -3.70 -4.10 -29.51
CA GLY A 411 -4.75 -4.97 -28.96
C GLY A 411 -6.18 -4.47 -29.14
N TYR A 412 -6.41 -3.26 -29.67
CA TYR A 412 -7.74 -2.66 -29.84
C TYR A 412 -8.63 -2.75 -28.58
N PRO A 413 -8.20 -2.18 -27.43
CA PRO A 413 -8.88 -2.33 -26.15
C PRO A 413 -10.25 -1.64 -26.07
N ARG A 414 -10.72 -0.98 -27.15
CA ARG A 414 -12.14 -0.61 -27.30
C ARG A 414 -13.08 -1.81 -27.26
N THR A 415 -12.59 -3.01 -27.59
CA THR A 415 -13.34 -4.26 -27.46
C THR A 415 -13.00 -4.94 -26.13
N VAL A 416 -13.96 -5.66 -25.54
CA VAL A 416 -13.73 -6.42 -24.30
C VAL A 416 -12.59 -7.43 -24.48
N ALA A 417 -12.60 -8.19 -25.58
CA ALA A 417 -11.56 -9.16 -25.89
C ALA A 417 -10.18 -8.51 -26.04
N GLY A 418 -10.10 -7.38 -26.76
CA GLY A 418 -8.88 -6.62 -26.93
C GLY A 418 -8.34 -6.03 -25.64
N PHE A 419 -9.23 -5.53 -24.77
CA PHE A 419 -8.85 -5.03 -23.45
C PHE A 419 -8.26 -6.13 -22.59
N TYR A 420 -8.92 -7.29 -22.49
CA TYR A 420 -8.38 -8.42 -21.74
C TYR A 420 -7.07 -8.92 -22.34
N HIS A 421 -6.95 -8.99 -23.66
CA HIS A 421 -5.71 -9.39 -24.33
C HIS A 421 -4.55 -8.44 -23.99
N ALA A 422 -4.77 -7.13 -24.05
CA ALA A 422 -3.73 -6.16 -23.71
C ALA A 422 -3.42 -6.13 -22.20
N PHE A 423 -4.44 -6.14 -21.36
CA PHE A 423 -4.30 -6.10 -19.91
C PHE A 423 -3.60 -7.35 -19.35
N THR A 424 -3.91 -8.54 -19.90
CA THR A 424 -3.28 -9.81 -19.48
C THR A 424 -1.96 -10.09 -20.19
N ARG A 425 -1.49 -9.15 -21.02
CA ARG A 425 -0.25 -9.30 -21.79
C ARG A 425 -0.29 -10.55 -22.69
N GLY A 426 -1.45 -10.87 -23.25
CA GLY A 426 -1.73 -12.11 -23.98
C GLY A 426 -0.96 -12.30 -25.28
N GLN A 427 -0.25 -11.26 -25.75
CA GLN A 427 0.64 -11.34 -26.91
C GLN A 427 1.99 -12.00 -26.61
N TYR A 428 2.41 -11.99 -25.34
CA TYR A 428 3.68 -12.57 -24.95
C TYR A 428 3.51 -14.06 -24.68
N GLU A 429 4.54 -14.83 -25.02
CA GLU A 429 4.58 -16.24 -24.68
C GLU A 429 4.45 -16.40 -23.16
N ARG A 430 3.56 -17.30 -22.74
CA ARG A 430 3.38 -17.57 -21.32
C ARG A 430 4.68 -18.17 -20.82
N ILE A 431 5.24 -17.58 -19.76
CA ILE A 431 6.41 -18.15 -19.11
C ILE A 431 6.02 -19.57 -18.70
N HIS A 432 6.74 -20.55 -19.24
CA HIS A 432 6.73 -21.93 -18.80
C HIS A 432 8.00 -22.11 -17.97
N PRO A 433 7.98 -21.85 -16.64
CA PRO A 433 9.16 -22.05 -15.83
C PRO A 433 9.64 -23.48 -16.03
N THR A 434 10.95 -23.64 -16.18
CA THR A 434 11.55 -24.95 -16.46
C THR A 434 11.29 -25.95 -15.32
N PHE A 435 10.90 -25.43 -14.14
CA PHE A 435 10.35 -26.16 -13.01
C PHE A 435 9.02 -26.83 -13.36
N GLY A 436 8.95 -28.16 -13.25
CA GLY A 436 7.77 -28.96 -13.55
C GLY A 436 7.71 -29.59 -14.94
N GLN A 437 8.76 -29.43 -15.78
CA GLN A 437 8.94 -30.32 -16.93
C GLN A 437 9.43 -31.71 -16.50
N SER A 438 10.04 -31.82 -15.31
CA SER A 438 10.36 -33.08 -14.67
C SER A 438 9.50 -33.25 -13.40
N ASN A 439 9.13 -34.49 -13.08
CA ASN A 439 8.50 -34.81 -11.79
C ASN A 439 9.53 -34.77 -10.62
N ASN A 440 10.74 -34.24 -10.85
CA ASN A 440 11.85 -34.30 -9.90
C ASN A 440 12.39 -32.89 -9.58
N PRO A 441 12.02 -32.30 -8.43
CA PRO A 441 12.44 -30.96 -8.06
C PRO A 441 13.97 -30.80 -7.96
N VAL A 442 14.72 -31.88 -7.73
CA VAL A 442 16.20 -31.85 -7.74
C VAL A 442 16.73 -31.61 -9.16
N GLN A 443 16.14 -32.22 -10.18
CA GLN A 443 16.55 -32.02 -11.57
C GLN A 443 16.26 -30.60 -12.04
N ASP A 444 15.16 -30.00 -11.58
CA ASP A 444 14.83 -28.62 -11.93
C ASP A 444 15.80 -27.62 -11.28
N ILE A 445 16.22 -27.88 -10.02
CA ILE A 445 17.28 -27.10 -9.36
C ILE A 445 18.61 -27.24 -10.10
N VAL A 446 19.01 -28.47 -10.45
CA VAL A 446 20.25 -28.71 -11.22
C VAL A 446 20.21 -27.97 -12.54
N ARG A 447 19.10 -28.05 -13.29
CA ARG A 447 18.92 -27.33 -14.56
C ARG A 447 18.97 -25.82 -14.38
N TYR A 448 18.38 -25.27 -13.32
CA TYR A 448 18.48 -23.85 -13.01
C TYR A 448 19.93 -23.43 -12.72
N VAL A 449 20.68 -24.24 -11.97
CA VAL A 449 22.11 -24.01 -11.71
C VAL A 449 22.92 -24.11 -13.00
N ASP A 450 22.62 -25.06 -13.88
CA ASP A 450 23.27 -25.19 -15.19
C ASP A 450 22.97 -23.97 -16.08
N GLN A 451 21.74 -23.47 -16.09
CA GLN A 451 21.34 -22.26 -16.82
C GLN A 451 22.05 -21.00 -16.29
N LEU A 452 22.16 -20.87 -14.97
CA LEU A 452 22.99 -19.84 -14.34
C LEU A 452 24.46 -19.98 -14.76
N GLY A 453 24.97 -21.20 -14.80
CA GLY A 453 26.33 -21.51 -15.27
C GLY A 453 26.55 -21.11 -16.72
N MET A 454 25.59 -21.39 -17.61
CA MET A 454 25.62 -20.97 -19.02
C MET A 454 25.57 -19.44 -19.17
N TYR A 455 24.73 -18.76 -18.38
CA TYR A 455 24.64 -17.30 -18.37
C TYR A 455 25.94 -16.65 -17.90
N ILE A 456 26.56 -17.18 -16.84
CA ILE A 456 27.86 -16.71 -16.32
C ILE A 456 29.00 -17.07 -17.29
N GLY A 457 28.92 -18.24 -17.94
CA GLY A 457 29.91 -18.73 -18.89
C GLY A 457 29.88 -18.07 -20.27
N GLY A 458 28.95 -17.13 -20.51
CA GLY A 458 28.86 -16.37 -21.76
C GLY A 458 28.29 -17.16 -22.93
N ALA A 459 27.45 -18.17 -22.68
CA ALA A 459 26.76 -18.90 -23.74
C ALA A 459 25.52 -18.14 -24.25
N PHE A 460 25.69 -16.87 -24.66
CA PHE A 460 24.75 -16.08 -25.46
C PHE A 460 25.50 -15.01 -26.25
#